data_AF-A0A6B2E9S9-F1
#
_entry.id   AF-A0A6B2E9S9-F1
#
_cell.length_a   1.000
_cell.length_b   1.000
_cell.length_c   1.000
_cell.angle_alpha   90.00
_cell.angle_beta   90.00
_cell.angle_gamma   90.00
#
_symmetry.space_group_name_H-M   'P 1'
#
loop_
_entity.id
_entity.type
_entity.pdbx_description
1 polymer ?
#
loop_
_entity_poly.entity_id
_entity_poly.type
_entity_poly.pdbx_seq_one_letter_code
_entity_poly.pdbx_strand_id
1 'polypeptide(L)'
;MSTVGYGDVYCETVLGRTFLVFFLLVGLAIFASCIPEIIDLIGTRPKYGGTLKNEKGRRHIVVCGHITYESVSHFLKDFLHEDREDVDVEVVFLHRKPPDLELEGLFKRHFTTVEFFQGTIMNPIDLQRVKVHEADACLVLANKYCQDP
;
A
#
# COMPACT_ATOMS: atom_id res chain seq x y z
N MET A 1 8.17 27.26 10.67
CA MET A 1 8.29 27.66 12.09
C MET A 1 7.78 26.51 12.92
N SER A 2 8.60 25.94 13.82
CA SER A 2 8.22 24.81 14.66
C SER A 2 7.38 25.22 15.89
N THR A 3 7.09 26.52 16.06
CA THR A 3 6.34 27.09 17.21
C THR A 3 6.92 26.82 18.59
N VAL A 4 8.20 26.41 18.69
CA VAL A 4 8.82 26.03 19.97
C VAL A 4 9.24 27.24 20.81
N GLY A 5 9.90 28.24 20.19
CA GLY A 5 10.23 29.51 20.86
C GLY A 5 11.21 29.39 22.04
N TYR A 6 12.38 28.79 21.84
CA TYR A 6 13.39 28.62 22.89
C TYR A 6 13.85 29.93 23.57
N GLY A 7 13.78 31.06 22.87
CA GLY A 7 14.10 32.39 23.42
C GLY A 7 15.59 32.68 23.55
N ASP A 8 16.44 31.82 22.99
CA ASP A 8 17.88 32.01 22.80
C ASP A 8 18.19 33.11 21.76
N VAL A 9 17.33 33.25 20.75
CA VAL A 9 17.37 34.36 19.77
C VAL A 9 16.00 35.04 19.73
N TYR A 10 15.94 36.34 19.99
CA TYR A 10 14.70 37.12 19.99
C TYR A 10 14.90 38.57 19.52
N CYS A 11 13.80 39.19 19.08
CA CYS A 11 13.81 40.59 18.64
C CYS A 11 13.67 41.54 19.84
N GLU A 12 14.68 42.39 20.04
CA GLU A 12 14.64 43.45 21.06
C GLU A 12 13.91 44.71 20.59
N THR A 13 14.04 45.05 19.31
CA THR A 13 13.43 46.28 18.75
C THR A 13 11.92 46.16 18.63
N VAL A 14 11.21 47.26 18.86
CA VAL A 14 9.74 47.34 18.73
C VAL A 14 9.31 46.94 17.32
N LEU A 15 10.02 47.42 16.29
CA LEU A 15 9.76 47.06 14.89
C LEU A 15 9.94 45.55 14.62
N GLY A 16 10.99 44.94 15.17
CA GLY A 16 11.23 43.51 15.03
C GLY A 16 10.15 42.66 15.71
N ARG A 17 9.69 43.08 16.90
CA ARG A 17 8.59 42.43 17.61
C ARG A 17 7.27 42.53 16.85
N THR A 18 6.96 43.70 16.26
CA THR A 18 5.77 43.86 15.42
C THR A 18 5.84 42.99 14.16
N PHE A 19 6.98 42.96 13.47
CA PHE A 19 7.18 42.08 12.32
C PHE A 19 7.00 40.60 12.69
N LEU A 20 7.57 40.17 13.82
CA LEU A 20 7.48 38.80 14.30
C LEU A 20 6.04 38.37 14.57
N VAL A 21 5.19 39.25 15.12
CA VAL A 21 3.75 38.98 15.31
C VAL A 21 3.05 38.75 13.98
N PHE A 22 3.23 39.62 12.98
CA PHE A 22 2.63 39.45 11.66
C PHE A 22 3.15 38.20 10.94
N PHE A 23 4.46 37.97 11.02
CA PHE A 23 5.10 36.81 10.43
C PHE A 23 4.57 35.51 11.03
N LEU A 24 4.37 35.44 12.35
CA LEU A 24 3.77 34.28 13.02
C LEU A 24 2.33 34.01 12.55
N LEU A 25 1.49 35.05 12.48
CA LEU A 25 0.10 34.91 12.02
C LEU A 25 0.01 34.40 10.57
N VAL A 26 0.75 35.04 9.66
CA VAL A 26 0.77 34.66 8.24
C VAL A 26 1.41 33.29 8.05
N GLY A 27 2.55 33.05 8.72
CA GLY A 27 3.27 31.79 8.64
C GLY A 27 2.45 30.60 9.18
N LEU A 28 1.66 30.80 10.24
CA LEU A 28 0.77 29.77 10.77
C LEU A 28 -0.40 29.46 9.81
N ALA A 29 -0.99 30.50 9.19
CA ALA A 29 -2.05 30.32 8.20
C ALA A 29 -1.57 29.54 6.96
N ILE A 30 -0.37 29.85 6.46
CA ILE A 30 0.26 29.13 5.35
C ILE A 30 0.62 27.70 5.78
N PHE A 31 1.18 27.51 6.98
CA PHE A 31 1.51 26.18 7.47
C PHE A 31 0.28 25.28 7.57
N ALA A 32 -0.83 25.79 8.12
CA ALA A 32 -2.06 25.03 8.27
C ALA A 32 -2.71 24.63 6.94
N SER A 33 -2.52 25.42 5.89
CA SER A 33 -3.11 25.15 4.56
C SER A 33 -2.19 24.33 3.66
N CYS A 34 -0.89 24.65 3.59
CA CYS A 34 0.01 24.05 2.61
C CYS A 34 0.66 22.73 3.07
N ILE A 35 0.89 22.54 4.37
CA ILE A 35 1.58 21.32 4.87
C ILE A 35 0.77 20.05 4.57
N PRO A 36 -0.55 19.98 4.82
CA PRO A 36 -1.33 18.78 4.51
C PRO A 36 -1.27 18.41 3.02
N GLU A 37 -1.40 19.42 2.13
CA GLU A 37 -1.32 19.20 0.68
C GLU A 37 0.06 18.68 0.24
N ILE A 38 1.13 19.21 0.82
CA ILE A 38 2.49 18.75 0.56
C ILE A 38 2.69 17.31 1.07
N ILE A 39 2.17 17.00 2.26
CA ILE A 39 2.24 15.64 2.83
C ILE A 39 1.47 14.66 1.96
N ASP A 40 0.29 15.02 1.47
CA ASP A 40 -0.48 14.18 0.56
C ASP A 40 0.26 13.97 -0.77
N LEU A 41 0.87 15.00 -1.32
CA LEU A 41 1.61 14.91 -2.59
C LEU A 41 2.91 14.08 -2.47
N ILE A 42 3.64 14.22 -1.37
CA ILE A 42 4.91 13.51 -1.14
C ILE A 42 4.67 12.11 -0.56
N GLY A 43 3.61 11.94 0.23
CA GLY A 43 3.25 10.70 0.92
C GLY A 43 2.70 9.61 0.00
N THR A 44 2.28 9.94 -1.22
CA THR A 44 1.69 8.98 -2.18
C THR A 44 2.72 8.08 -2.88
N ARG A 45 3.78 7.63 -2.18
CA ARG A 45 4.57 6.53 -2.74
C ARG A 45 3.71 5.26 -2.68
N PRO A 46 3.41 4.61 -3.82
CA PRO A 46 2.58 3.42 -3.83
C PRO A 46 3.31 2.28 -3.11
N LYS A 47 2.88 1.98 -1.87
CA LYS A 47 3.46 0.94 -1.00
C LYS A 47 3.46 -0.44 -1.66
N TYR A 48 2.38 -0.74 -2.39
CA TYR A 48 2.16 -2.00 -3.10
C TYR A 48 2.38 -1.84 -4.62
N GLY A 49 3.28 -0.93 -4.99
CA GLY A 49 3.73 -0.74 -6.37
C GLY A 49 4.77 -1.78 -6.81
N GLY A 50 5.59 -1.41 -7.79
CA GLY A 50 6.72 -2.25 -8.23
C GLY A 50 6.34 -3.40 -9.16
N THR A 51 7.31 -4.28 -9.39
CA THR A 51 7.24 -5.42 -10.33
C THR A 51 7.73 -6.66 -9.61
N LEU A 52 7.05 -7.80 -9.82
CA LEU A 52 7.42 -9.09 -9.27
C LEU A 52 8.83 -9.48 -9.70
N LYS A 53 9.70 -9.77 -8.72
CA LYS A 53 11.05 -10.26 -8.97
C LYS A 53 11.02 -11.77 -9.00
N ASN A 54 10.89 -12.32 -10.20
CA ASN A 54 10.91 -13.77 -10.36
C ASN A 54 12.30 -14.32 -9.99
N GLU A 55 12.42 -14.98 -8.82
CA GLU A 55 13.60 -15.76 -8.47
C GLU A 55 13.66 -16.95 -9.42
N LYS A 56 14.77 -17.10 -10.16
CA LYS A 56 14.90 -18.13 -11.19
C LYS A 56 14.57 -19.52 -10.62
N GLY A 57 13.43 -20.08 -11.00
CA GLY A 57 13.00 -21.43 -10.66
C GLY A 57 11.78 -21.52 -9.73
N ARG A 58 11.39 -20.42 -9.07
CA ARG A 58 10.16 -20.40 -8.28
C ARG A 58 8.95 -20.19 -9.18
N ARG A 59 7.94 -21.03 -8.99
CA ARG A 59 6.67 -20.92 -9.70
C ARG A 59 5.77 -19.99 -8.92
N HIS A 60 4.92 -19.24 -9.60
CA HIS A 60 3.94 -18.38 -8.95
C HIS A 60 2.56 -18.51 -9.58
N ILE A 61 1.54 -18.27 -8.77
CA ILE A 61 0.16 -18.13 -9.20
C ILE A 61 -0.30 -16.71 -8.96
N VAL A 62 -1.19 -16.21 -9.84
CA VAL A 62 -1.75 -14.87 -9.71
C VAL A 62 -3.20 -14.96 -9.28
N VAL A 63 -3.52 -14.42 -8.12
CA VAL A 63 -4.89 -14.39 -7.57
C VAL A 63 -5.46 -12.98 -7.69
N CYS A 64 -6.64 -12.86 -8.30
CA CYS A 64 -7.31 -11.58 -8.50
C CYS A 64 -8.83 -11.68 -8.28
N GLY A 65 -9.56 -10.57 -8.48
CA GLY A 65 -11.02 -10.52 -8.31
C GLY A 65 -11.44 -9.94 -6.96
N HIS A 66 -12.34 -10.63 -6.27
CA HIS A 66 -12.91 -10.23 -4.98
C HIS A 66 -11.97 -10.61 -3.81
N ILE A 67 -11.00 -9.74 -3.56
CA ILE A 67 -10.00 -9.91 -2.50
C ILE A 67 -10.51 -9.24 -1.22
N THR A 68 -10.81 -10.03 -0.20
CA THR A 68 -11.17 -9.61 1.16
C THR A 68 -10.43 -10.48 2.17
N TYR A 69 -10.36 -10.06 3.43
CA TYR A 69 -9.77 -10.89 4.49
C TYR A 69 -10.36 -12.31 4.52
N GLU A 70 -11.69 -12.42 4.45
CA GLU A 70 -12.40 -13.70 4.46
C GLU A 70 -12.02 -14.57 3.25
N SER A 71 -12.13 -14.04 2.03
CA SER A 71 -11.85 -14.82 0.82
C SER A 71 -10.41 -15.29 0.74
N VAL A 72 -9.46 -14.43 1.13
CA VAL A 72 -8.02 -14.75 1.15
C VAL A 72 -7.67 -15.71 2.28
N SER A 73 -8.23 -15.53 3.48
CA SER A 73 -7.96 -16.42 4.63
C SER A 73 -8.39 -17.85 4.33
N HIS A 74 -9.59 -18.03 3.78
CA HIS A 74 -10.07 -19.34 3.36
C HIS A 74 -9.20 -19.94 2.24
N PHE A 75 -8.89 -19.15 1.21
CA PHE A 75 -8.03 -19.58 0.13
C PHE A 75 -6.65 -20.05 0.62
N LEU A 76 -5.96 -19.24 1.44
CA LEU A 76 -4.62 -19.56 1.92
C LEU A 76 -4.62 -20.77 2.86
N LYS A 77 -5.65 -20.94 3.71
CA LYS A 77 -5.78 -22.13 4.57
C LYS A 77 -5.85 -23.42 3.77
N ASP A 78 -6.60 -23.41 2.67
CA ASP A 78 -6.78 -24.60 1.83
C ASP A 78 -5.60 -24.82 0.87
N PHE A 79 -4.98 -23.74 0.38
CA PHE A 79 -3.92 -23.77 -0.61
C PHE A 79 -2.53 -24.03 -0.01
N LEU A 80 -2.21 -23.42 1.14
CA LEU A 80 -0.93 -23.57 1.85
C LEU A 80 -1.03 -24.54 3.03
N HIS A 81 -1.92 -25.54 2.94
CA HIS A 81 -2.11 -26.52 4.01
C HIS A 81 -0.90 -27.46 4.13
N GLU A 82 -0.48 -27.80 5.36
CA GLU A 82 0.70 -28.63 5.64
C GLU A 82 0.60 -30.06 5.07
N ASP A 83 -0.63 -30.56 4.88
CA ASP A 83 -0.89 -31.88 4.28
C ASP A 83 -0.65 -31.90 2.75
N ARG A 84 -0.39 -30.76 2.11
CA ARG A 84 0.00 -30.72 0.70
C ARG A 84 1.51 -30.93 0.58
N GLU A 85 1.91 -31.82 -0.33
CA GLU A 85 3.32 -32.03 -0.70
C GLU A 85 3.98 -30.67 -0.99
N ASP A 86 5.16 -30.39 -0.43
CA ASP A 86 5.87 -29.09 -0.48
C ASP A 86 5.64 -28.32 -1.79
N VAL A 87 4.63 -27.44 -1.78
CA VAL A 87 4.27 -26.60 -2.92
C VAL A 87 5.12 -25.34 -2.80
N ASP A 88 6.34 -25.34 -3.34
CA ASP A 88 7.18 -24.13 -3.48
C ASP A 88 6.61 -23.23 -4.60
N VAL A 89 5.38 -22.76 -4.39
CA VAL A 89 4.65 -21.86 -5.27
C VAL A 89 4.33 -20.58 -4.49
N GLU A 90 4.74 -19.47 -5.08
CA GLU A 90 4.44 -18.14 -4.56
C GLU A 90 3.03 -17.70 -4.98
N VAL A 91 2.30 -17.08 -4.06
CA VAL A 91 0.96 -16.55 -4.29
C VAL A 91 1.02 -15.04 -4.45
N VAL A 92 0.74 -14.57 -5.66
CA VAL A 92 0.77 -13.14 -5.99
C VAL A 92 -0.66 -12.62 -6.08
N PHE A 93 -1.05 -11.75 -5.16
CA PHE A 93 -2.37 -11.10 -5.18
C PHE A 93 -2.33 -9.79 -5.98
N LEU A 94 -3.31 -9.60 -6.88
CA LEU A 94 -3.49 -8.37 -7.65
C LEU A 94 -4.88 -7.77 -7.41
N HIS A 95 -4.94 -6.60 -6.77
CA HIS A 95 -6.21 -5.92 -6.48
C HIS A 95 -6.12 -4.39 -6.59
N ARG A 96 -7.26 -3.77 -6.92
CA ARG A 96 -7.33 -2.32 -7.19
C ARG A 96 -7.14 -1.48 -5.94
N LYS A 97 -7.75 -1.90 -4.84
CA LYS A 97 -7.71 -1.19 -3.56
C LYS A 97 -6.53 -1.71 -2.73
N PRO A 98 -5.89 -0.86 -1.92
CA PRO A 98 -4.91 -1.33 -0.95
C PRO A 98 -5.60 -2.27 0.08
N PRO A 99 -4.86 -3.24 0.65
CA PRO A 99 -5.38 -4.08 1.70
C PRO A 99 -5.72 -3.24 2.94
N ASP A 100 -6.74 -3.66 3.67
CA ASP A 100 -6.99 -3.16 5.03
C ASP A 100 -5.93 -3.70 6.01
N LEU A 101 -5.99 -3.25 7.26
CA LEU A 101 -5.01 -3.62 8.29
C LEU A 101 -5.01 -5.13 8.59
N GLU A 102 -6.18 -5.77 8.50
CA GLU A 102 -6.33 -7.21 8.76
C GLU A 102 -5.69 -8.04 7.64
N LEU A 103 -5.98 -7.70 6.39
CA LEU A 103 -5.40 -8.34 5.22
C LEU A 103 -3.91 -8.06 5.10
N GLU A 104 -3.46 -6.84 5.45
CA GLU A 104 -2.03 -6.53 5.55
C GLU A 104 -1.33 -7.39 6.60
N GLY A 105 -1.96 -7.59 7.76
CA GLY A 105 -1.48 -8.51 8.79
C GLY A 105 -1.38 -9.95 8.29
N LEU A 106 -2.36 -10.41 7.51
CA LEU A 106 -2.38 -11.74 6.91
C LEU A 106 -1.23 -11.93 5.91
N PHE A 107 -0.97 -10.95 5.06
CA PHE A 107 0.16 -10.99 4.10
C PHE A 107 1.50 -10.96 4.80
N LYS A 108 1.67 -10.13 5.84
CA LYS A 108 2.90 -10.09 6.64
C LYS A 108 3.20 -11.41 7.35
N ARG A 109 2.17 -12.15 7.76
CA ARG A 109 2.34 -13.48 8.38
C ARG A 109 2.87 -14.52 7.38
N HIS A 110 2.55 -14.38 6.09
CA HIS A 110 2.96 -15.29 5.02
C HIS A 110 3.95 -14.62 4.05
N PHE A 111 4.80 -13.71 4.54
CA PHE A 111 5.62 -12.83 3.69
C PHE A 111 6.60 -13.57 2.76
N THR A 112 6.94 -14.83 3.05
CA THR A 112 7.85 -15.65 2.24
C THR A 112 7.17 -16.34 1.06
N THR A 113 5.84 -16.46 1.10
CA THR A 113 5.04 -17.19 0.11
C THR A 113 3.95 -16.32 -0.52
N VAL A 114 3.71 -15.12 0.00
CA VAL A 114 2.63 -14.24 -0.44
C VAL A 114 3.14 -12.82 -0.70
N GLU A 115 2.88 -12.32 -1.91
CA GLU A 115 3.10 -10.93 -2.29
C GLU A 115 1.79 -10.27 -2.74
N PHE A 116 1.66 -8.96 -2.50
CA PHE A 116 0.48 -8.17 -2.92
C PHE A 116 0.90 -6.98 -3.77
N PHE A 117 0.24 -6.84 -4.92
CA PHE A 117 0.40 -5.72 -5.84
C PHE A 117 -0.92 -4.96 -5.99
N GLN A 118 -0.83 -3.64 -5.88
CA GLN A 118 -1.93 -2.76 -6.22
C GLN A 118 -1.97 -2.55 -7.74
N GLY A 119 -3.11 -2.89 -8.34
CA GLY A 119 -3.34 -2.81 -9.78
C GLY A 119 -4.63 -3.52 -10.21
N THR A 120 -4.85 -3.65 -11.51
CA THR A 120 -6.03 -4.35 -12.05
C THR A 120 -5.68 -5.31 -13.16
N ILE A 121 -6.36 -6.46 -13.17
CA ILE A 121 -6.26 -7.45 -14.26
C ILE A 121 -6.63 -6.87 -15.65
N MET A 122 -7.43 -5.78 -15.67
CA MET A 122 -7.86 -5.11 -16.90
C MET A 122 -6.77 -4.24 -17.53
N ASN A 123 -5.66 -4.01 -16.83
CA ASN A 123 -4.58 -3.15 -17.28
C ASN A 123 -3.37 -4.04 -17.69
N PRO A 124 -2.97 -4.03 -18.97
CA PRO A 124 -1.86 -4.87 -19.43
C PRO A 124 -0.52 -4.55 -18.75
N ILE A 125 -0.32 -3.30 -18.29
CA ILE A 125 0.88 -2.91 -17.55
C ILE A 125 0.95 -3.65 -16.20
N ASP A 126 -0.20 -3.77 -15.52
CA ASP A 126 -0.26 -4.49 -14.25
C ASP A 126 -0.05 -6.00 -14.45
N LEU A 127 -0.57 -6.57 -15.54
CA LEU A 127 -0.31 -7.98 -15.92
C LEU A 127 1.17 -8.25 -16.18
N GLN A 128 1.88 -7.30 -16.80
CA GLN A 128 3.33 -7.38 -16.98
C GLN A 128 4.06 -7.25 -15.64
N ARG A 129 3.64 -6.33 -14.76
CA ARG A 129 4.22 -6.15 -13.43
C ARG A 129 4.16 -7.41 -12.57
N VAL A 130 3.05 -8.15 -12.62
CA VAL A 130 2.90 -9.43 -11.89
C VAL A 130 3.28 -10.65 -12.72
N LYS A 131 3.85 -10.46 -13.91
CA LYS A 131 4.33 -11.52 -14.80
C LYS A 131 3.30 -12.63 -15.05
N VAL A 132 2.04 -12.26 -15.32
CA VAL A 132 0.94 -13.24 -15.53
C VAL A 132 1.23 -14.25 -16.63
N HIS A 133 2.02 -13.88 -17.63
CA HIS A 133 2.40 -14.76 -18.75
C HIS A 133 3.42 -15.86 -18.35
N GLU A 134 4.15 -15.67 -17.26
CA GLU A 134 5.06 -16.66 -16.66
C GLU A 134 4.39 -17.43 -15.51
N ALA A 135 3.18 -17.05 -15.10
CA ALA A 135 2.49 -17.66 -13.97
C ALA A 135 1.93 -19.05 -14.34
N ASP A 136 1.97 -19.99 -13.40
CA ASP A 136 1.43 -21.34 -13.59
C ASP A 136 -0.09 -21.32 -13.77
N ALA A 137 -0.76 -20.42 -13.04
CA ALA A 137 -2.20 -20.26 -13.09
C ALA A 137 -2.62 -18.84 -12.70
N CYS A 138 -3.79 -18.42 -13.20
CA CYS A 138 -4.50 -17.25 -12.71
C CYS A 138 -5.83 -17.69 -12.09
N LEU A 139 -6.03 -17.34 -10.83
CA LEU A 139 -7.23 -17.65 -10.04
C LEU A 139 -8.05 -16.38 -9.86
N VAL A 140 -9.32 -16.43 -10.25
CA VAL A 140 -10.25 -15.29 -10.14
C VAL A 140 -11.26 -15.59 -9.04
N LEU A 141 -11.13 -14.90 -7.90
CA LEU A 141 -12.08 -15.02 -6.79
C LEU A 141 -13.34 -14.19 -7.10
N ALA A 142 -14.50 -14.80 -6.95
CA ALA A 142 -15.79 -14.14 -7.13
C ALA A 142 -16.44 -13.80 -5.78
N ASN A 143 -17.23 -12.72 -5.76
CA ASN A 143 -18.05 -12.39 -4.59
C ASN A 143 -19.29 -13.27 -4.56
N LYS A 144 -19.36 -14.19 -3.58
CA LYS A 144 -20.51 -15.09 -3.37
C LYS A 144 -21.78 -14.36 -2.91
N TYR A 145 -21.64 -13.14 -2.38
CA TYR A 145 -22.71 -12.36 -1.79
C TYR A 145 -23.00 -11.09 -2.63
N CYS A 146 -22.84 -11.18 -3.95
CA CYS A 146 -23.20 -10.09 -4.86
C CYS A 146 -24.72 -9.93 -4.97
N GLN A 147 -25.19 -8.71 -5.26
CA GLN A 147 -26.61 -8.42 -5.42
C GLN A 147 -27.18 -8.92 -6.76
N ASP A 148 -26.34 -8.97 -7.79
CA ASP A 148 -26.68 -9.42 -9.15
C ASP A 148 -25.56 -10.36 -9.65
N PRO A 149 -25.83 -11.67 -9.80
CA PRO A 149 -24.82 -12.70 -10.08
C PRO A 149 -24.51 -12.90 -11.57
#